data_AF-A0A1D9P099-F1
#
_entry.id   AF-A0A1D9P099-F1
#
_cell.length_a   1.000
_cell.length_b   1.000
_cell.length_c   1.000
_cell.angle_alpha   90.00
_cell.angle_beta   90.00
_cell.angle_gamma   90.00
#
_symmetry.space_group_name_H-M   'P 1'
#
loop_
_entity.id
_entity.type
_entity.pdbx_description
1 polymer ?
#
loop_
_entity_poly.entity_id
_entity_poly.type
_entity_poly.pdbx_seq_one_letter_code
_entity_poly.pdbx_strand_id
1 'polypeptide(L)'
;MTDKEAIAFFKCLADKSRLSILKSLMVEDMYVERLAERLELTSATVSFHLKKLEDAGAVKSYKDQYYTMYSINKDLFEVNIIDILSEKTSESELQKERDDAYRKKVIDAFFEYGKLKSIPSQRKKEKIVLEEIGKAFKKGKKYTEKEVNLIIADFHDDFCTIRRDMVAEGILERKDGVYILTVI
;
A
#
# COMPACT_ATOMS: atom_id res chain seq x y z
N MET A 1 0.62 8.07 14.80
CA MET A 1 0.16 9.31 14.15
C MET A 1 -1.02 8.91 13.29
N THR A 2 -2.19 9.48 13.52
CA THR A 2 -3.39 9.18 12.72
C THR A 2 -3.27 9.75 11.31
N ASP A 3 -4.05 9.25 10.33
CA ASP A 3 -4.09 9.79 8.97
C ASP A 3 -4.29 11.32 8.91
N LYS A 4 -5.17 11.85 9.76
CA LYS A 4 -5.45 13.29 9.80
C LYS A 4 -4.22 14.09 10.25
N GLU A 5 -3.51 13.60 11.26
CA GLU A 5 -2.28 14.21 11.76
C GLU A 5 -1.17 14.10 10.71
N ALA A 6 -1.05 12.94 10.04
CA ALA A 6 -0.08 12.72 8.98
C ALA A 6 -0.30 13.66 7.78
N ILE A 7 -1.55 13.84 7.33
CA ILE A 7 -1.88 14.77 6.26
C ILE A 7 -1.52 16.20 6.64
N ALA A 8 -1.86 16.63 7.87
CA ALA A 8 -1.51 17.96 8.34
C ALA A 8 0.01 18.16 8.39
N PHE A 9 0.74 17.17 8.89
CA PHE A 9 2.20 17.16 8.97
C PHE A 9 2.86 17.20 7.58
N PHE A 10 2.46 16.35 6.63
CA PHE A 10 3.02 16.34 5.28
C PHE A 10 2.71 17.62 4.50
N LYS A 11 1.49 18.16 4.61
CA LYS A 11 1.17 19.50 4.08
C LYS A 11 2.01 20.58 4.75
N CYS A 12 2.40 20.37 6.00
CA CYS A 12 3.29 21.28 6.70
C CYS A 12 4.73 21.23 6.16
N LEU A 13 5.23 20.04 5.85
CA LEU A 13 6.59 19.87 5.33
C LEU A 13 6.73 20.21 3.83
N ALA A 14 5.64 20.19 3.06
CA ALA A 14 5.63 20.51 1.62
C ALA A 14 5.79 22.01 1.30
N ASP A 15 6.81 22.66 1.88
CA ASP A 15 7.13 24.06 1.67
C ASP A 15 8.63 24.32 1.90
N LYS A 16 9.25 25.03 0.96
CA LYS A 16 10.70 25.26 0.95
C LYS A 16 11.18 26.01 2.20
N SER A 17 10.49 27.08 2.60
CA SER A 17 10.89 27.91 3.73
C SER A 17 10.79 27.15 5.05
N ARG A 18 9.73 26.38 5.25
CA ARG A 18 9.57 25.52 6.44
C ARG A 18 10.65 24.44 6.53
N LEU A 19 11.01 23.80 5.41
CA LEU A 19 12.14 22.87 5.40
C LEU A 19 13.46 23.56 5.75
N SER A 20 13.70 24.77 5.26
CA SER A 20 14.92 25.54 5.61
C SER A 20 14.96 25.95 7.08
N ILE A 21 13.81 26.31 7.67
CA ILE A 21 13.69 26.56 9.12
C ILE A 21 14.03 25.29 9.90
N LEU A 22 13.41 24.15 9.57
CA LEU A 22 13.68 22.88 10.24
C LEU A 22 15.15 22.45 10.12
N LYS A 23 15.78 22.64 8.95
CA LYS A 23 17.22 22.41 8.77
C LYS A 23 18.08 23.27 9.69
N SER A 24 17.67 24.52 9.94
CA SER A 24 18.38 25.41 10.87
C SER A 24 18.19 24.93 12.31
N LEU A 25 16.97 24.54 12.68
CA LEU A 25 16.63 24.02 14.02
C LEU A 25 17.22 22.62 14.31
N MET A 26 17.62 21.88 13.28
CA MET A 26 18.38 20.64 13.45
C MET A 26 19.82 20.88 13.94
N VAL A 27 20.37 22.08 13.72
CA VAL A 27 21.72 22.45 14.16
C VAL A 27 21.68 22.95 15.59
N GLU A 28 20.76 23.85 15.91
CA GLU A 28 20.60 24.46 17.23
C GLU A 28 19.21 25.10 17.35
N ASP A 29 18.75 25.30 18.59
CA ASP A 29 17.51 26.03 18.86
C ASP A 29 17.70 27.52 18.53
N MET A 30 16.69 28.14 17.92
CA MET A 30 16.79 29.53 17.45
C MET A 30 15.52 30.33 17.73
N TYR A 31 15.69 31.64 17.90
CA TYR A 31 14.60 32.62 17.93
C TYR A 31 14.29 33.18 16.52
N VAL A 32 13.18 33.89 16.40
CA VAL A 32 12.61 34.34 15.11
C VAL A 32 13.59 35.21 14.31
N GLU A 33 14.16 36.23 14.92
CA GLU A 33 15.00 37.22 14.23
C GLU A 33 16.29 36.57 13.70
N ARG A 34 16.86 35.60 14.43
CA ARG A 34 18.02 34.82 13.98
C ARG A 34 17.71 33.95 12.77
N LEU A 35 16.54 33.30 12.77
CA LEU A 35 16.07 32.51 11.63
C LEU A 35 15.77 33.40 10.41
N ALA A 36 15.20 34.59 10.63
CA ALA A 36 14.91 35.56 9.58
C ALA A 36 16.18 36.03 8.88
N GLU A 37 17.21 36.42 9.65
CA GLU A 37 18.51 36.82 9.12
C GLU A 37 19.19 35.68 8.34
N ARG A 38 19.25 34.48 8.93
CA ARG A 38 19.92 33.31 8.32
C ARG A 38 19.28 32.87 7.01
N LEU A 39 17.96 33.03 6.88
CA LEU A 39 17.20 32.56 5.73
C LEU A 39 16.88 33.65 4.72
N GLU A 40 17.34 34.90 4.95
CA GLU A 40 17.01 36.08 4.14
C GLU A 40 15.49 36.29 4.01
N LEU A 41 14.76 36.11 5.13
CA LEU A 41 13.32 36.27 5.22
C LEU A 41 12.96 37.37 6.23
N THR A 42 11.72 37.86 6.18
CA THR A 42 11.23 38.76 7.22
C THR A 42 10.83 37.99 8.48
N SER A 43 10.97 38.61 9.66
CA SER A 43 10.52 38.02 10.93
C SER A 43 9.04 37.65 10.90
N ALA A 44 8.21 38.43 10.21
CA ALA A 44 6.78 38.12 10.04
C ALA A 44 6.56 36.81 9.26
N THR A 45 7.30 36.61 8.17
CA THR A 45 7.25 35.36 7.38
C THR A 45 7.74 34.16 8.19
N VAL A 46 8.84 34.32 8.93
CA VAL A 46 9.36 33.25 9.80
C VAL A 46 8.37 32.89 10.91
N SER A 47 7.80 33.88 11.61
CA SER A 47 6.78 33.65 12.64
C SER A 47 5.55 32.91 12.08
N PHE A 48 5.10 33.28 10.87
CA PHE A 48 4.01 32.59 10.19
C PHE A 48 4.33 31.12 9.90
N HIS A 49 5.55 30.83 9.43
CA HIS A 49 5.99 29.46 9.18
C HIS A 49 6.18 28.66 10.46
N LEU A 50 6.78 29.25 11.50
CA LEU A 50 6.94 28.62 12.81
C LEU A 50 5.60 28.29 13.45
N LYS A 51 4.60 29.17 13.31
CA LYS A 51 3.25 28.88 13.82
C LYS A 51 2.65 27.64 13.15
N LYS A 52 2.76 27.51 11.83
CA LYS A 52 2.31 26.31 11.10
C LYS A 52 3.09 25.05 11.50
N LEU A 53 4.39 25.18 11.75
CA LEU A 53 5.23 24.07 12.19
C LEU A 53 4.85 23.64 13.61
N GLU A 54 4.56 24.57 14.51
CA GLU A 54 4.10 24.32 15.88
C GLU A 54 2.71 23.68 15.89
N ASP A 55 1.77 24.20 15.09
CA ASP A 55 0.41 23.63 14.94
C ASP A 55 0.44 22.20 14.38
N ALA A 56 1.47 21.86 13.59
CA ALA A 56 1.70 20.50 13.09
C ALA A 56 2.57 19.63 14.04
N GLY A 57 2.96 20.17 15.20
CA GLY A 57 3.79 19.48 16.19
C GLY A 57 5.27 19.30 15.80
N ALA A 58 5.71 19.86 14.67
CA ALA A 58 7.06 19.70 14.12
C ALA A 58 8.13 20.46 14.93
N VAL A 59 7.72 21.53 15.62
CA VAL A 59 8.59 22.32 16.51
C VAL A 59 7.87 22.57 17.83
N LYS A 60 8.63 22.86 18.87
CA LYS A 60 8.15 23.33 20.18
C LYS A 60 8.75 24.70 20.44
N SER A 61 8.01 25.55 21.16
CA SER A 61 8.51 26.84 21.63
C SER A 61 8.69 26.85 23.14
N TYR A 62 9.67 27.61 23.63
CA TYR A 62 9.89 27.85 25.04
C TYR A 62 10.47 29.24 25.27
N LYS A 63 10.40 29.73 26.51
CA LYS A 63 10.99 31.01 26.91
C LYS A 63 12.39 30.79 27.45
N ASP A 64 13.36 31.50 26.90
CA ASP A 64 14.72 31.57 27.42
C ASP A 64 15.13 33.04 27.52
N GLN A 65 15.29 33.52 28.75
CA GLN A 65 15.49 34.94 29.08
C GLN A 65 14.43 35.83 28.38
N TYR A 66 14.87 36.68 27.44
CA TYR A 66 14.03 37.58 26.66
C TYR A 66 13.46 36.96 25.38
N TYR A 67 13.99 35.81 24.95
CA TYR A 67 13.66 35.23 23.65
C TYR A 67 12.59 34.14 23.75
N THR A 68 11.74 34.07 22.73
CA THR A 68 11.00 32.84 22.43
C THR A 68 11.88 31.98 21.54
N MET A 69 12.38 30.89 22.09
CA MET A 69 13.21 29.92 21.38
C MET A 69 12.34 28.83 20.77
N TYR A 70 12.77 28.31 19.62
CA TYR A 70 12.13 27.20 18.93
C TYR A 70 13.11 26.04 18.80
N SER A 71 12.63 24.83 19.07
CA SER A 71 13.37 23.58 18.96
C SER A 71 12.61 22.59 18.08
N ILE A 72 13.31 21.75 17.32
CA ILE A 72 12.66 20.70 16.53
C ILE A 72 12.15 19.56 17.42
N ASN A 73 10.94 19.07 17.16
CA ASN A 73 10.37 17.91 17.85
C ASN A 73 10.82 16.60 17.18
N LYS A 74 12.02 16.13 17.51
CA LYS A 74 12.67 14.98 16.84
C LYS A 74 11.81 13.71 16.86
N ASP A 75 11.14 13.42 17.97
CA ASP A 75 10.28 12.24 18.14
C ASP A 75 9.21 12.12 17.03
N LEU A 76 8.69 13.26 16.55
CA LEU A 76 7.70 13.27 15.47
C LEU A 76 8.29 12.83 14.12
N PHE A 77 9.58 13.10 13.89
CA PHE A 77 10.30 12.75 12.68
C PHE A 77 10.90 11.34 12.71
N GLU A 78 10.94 10.68 13.87
CA GLU A 78 11.38 9.29 14.01
C GLU A 78 10.28 8.28 13.60
N VAL A 79 9.04 8.75 13.42
CA VAL A 79 7.93 7.91 12.93
C VAL A 79 8.21 7.45 11.50
N ASN A 80 8.12 6.14 11.26
CA ASN A 80 8.31 5.57 9.93
C ASN A 80 7.08 5.84 9.05
N ILE A 81 7.30 6.35 7.83
CA ILE A 81 6.23 6.57 6.85
C ILE A 81 5.50 5.25 6.54
N ILE A 82 6.21 4.11 6.54
CA ILE A 82 5.60 2.79 6.35
C ILE A 82 4.58 2.48 7.44
N ASP A 83 4.84 2.86 8.69
CA ASP A 83 3.92 2.58 9.79
C ASP A 83 2.60 3.34 9.59
N ILE A 84 2.68 4.60 9.14
CA ILE A 84 1.52 5.43 8.76
C ILE A 84 0.75 4.78 7.61
N LEU A 85 1.43 4.31 6.56
CA LEU A 85 0.79 3.69 5.40
C LEU A 85 0.21 2.30 5.68
N SER A 86 0.70 1.63 6.72
CA SER A 86 0.28 0.28 7.12
C SER A 86 -0.85 0.28 8.16
N GLU A 87 -1.25 1.45 8.65
CA GLU A 87 -2.31 1.59 9.64
C GLU A 87 -3.60 0.98 9.08
N LYS A 88 -4.09 -0.09 9.73
CA LYS A 88 -5.30 -0.79 9.30
C LYS A 88 -6.52 0.09 9.59
N THR A 89 -6.99 0.79 8.58
CA THR A 89 -8.22 1.58 8.65
C THR A 89 -9.46 0.70 8.39
N SER A 90 -10.64 1.20 8.77
CA SER A 90 -11.94 0.63 8.40
C SER A 90 -12.14 0.51 6.88
N GLU A 91 -11.33 1.21 6.09
CA GLU A 91 -11.29 1.07 4.63
C GLU A 91 -10.76 -0.30 4.17
N SER A 92 -9.96 -1.00 4.99
CA SER A 92 -9.46 -2.33 4.64
C SER A 92 -10.57 -3.37 4.47
N GLU A 93 -11.65 -3.27 5.25
CA GLU A 93 -12.83 -4.14 5.14
C GLU A 93 -13.64 -3.80 3.87
N LEU A 94 -13.88 -2.50 3.63
CA LEU A 94 -14.56 -2.02 2.42
C LEU A 94 -13.78 -2.35 1.13
N GLN A 95 -12.46 -2.31 1.18
CA GLN A 95 -11.62 -2.64 0.03
C GLN A 95 -11.69 -4.14 -0.28
N LYS A 96 -11.72 -5.00 0.75
CA LYS A 96 -11.92 -6.43 0.58
C LYS A 96 -13.29 -6.74 -0.06
N GLU A 97 -14.35 -6.07 0.39
CA GLU A 97 -15.69 -6.22 -0.22
C GLU A 97 -15.70 -5.82 -1.70
N ARG A 98 -15.01 -4.74 -2.06
CA ARG A 98 -14.87 -4.29 -3.46
C ARG A 98 -14.09 -5.29 -4.31
N ASP A 99 -13.01 -5.84 -3.76
CA ASP A 99 -12.19 -6.84 -4.45
C ASP A 99 -12.97 -8.15 -4.67
N ASP A 100 -13.73 -8.60 -3.67
CA ASP A 100 -14.62 -9.76 -3.76
C ASP A 100 -15.75 -9.51 -4.79
N ALA A 101 -16.34 -8.32 -4.80
CA ALA A 101 -17.34 -7.94 -5.80
C ALA A 101 -16.76 -7.91 -7.23
N TYR A 102 -15.52 -7.42 -7.40
CA TYR A 102 -14.83 -7.43 -8.69
C TYR A 102 -14.55 -8.87 -9.15
N ARG A 103 -14.03 -9.72 -8.26
CA ARG A 103 -13.80 -11.15 -8.54
C ARG A 103 -15.09 -11.84 -8.99
N LYS A 104 -16.18 -11.64 -8.24
CA LYS A 104 -17.50 -12.18 -8.61
C LYS A 104 -17.96 -11.70 -9.99
N LYS A 105 -17.84 -10.41 -10.28
CA LYS A 105 -18.19 -9.86 -11.60
C LYS A 105 -17.36 -10.48 -12.73
N VAL A 106 -16.07 -10.75 -12.50
CA VAL A 106 -15.22 -11.45 -13.47
C VAL A 106 -15.71 -12.88 -13.65
N ILE A 107 -15.97 -13.60 -12.56
CA ILE A 107 -16.48 -14.98 -12.62
C ILE A 107 -17.81 -15.03 -13.38
N ASP A 108 -18.79 -14.19 -13.03
CA ASP A 108 -20.11 -14.15 -13.68
C ASP A 108 -20.01 -13.83 -15.20
N ALA A 109 -19.00 -13.03 -15.60
CA ALA A 109 -18.78 -12.70 -17.00
C ALA A 109 -18.20 -13.87 -17.81
N PHE A 110 -17.29 -14.66 -17.22
CA PHE A 110 -16.55 -15.71 -17.91
C PHE A 110 -17.12 -17.11 -17.67
N PHE A 111 -17.85 -17.36 -16.59
CA PHE A 111 -18.52 -18.62 -16.32
C PHE A 111 -20.00 -18.58 -16.70
N GLU A 112 -20.52 -19.72 -17.14
CA GLU A 112 -21.93 -19.95 -17.38
C GLU A 112 -22.24 -21.42 -17.05
N TYR A 113 -23.24 -21.65 -16.18
CA TYR A 113 -23.59 -23.00 -15.69
C TYR A 113 -22.41 -23.83 -15.16
N GLY A 114 -21.41 -23.18 -14.55
CA GLY A 114 -20.22 -23.83 -14.02
C GLY A 114 -19.13 -24.16 -15.06
N LYS A 115 -19.36 -23.84 -16.35
CA LYS A 115 -18.37 -23.96 -17.42
C LYS A 115 -17.75 -22.61 -17.74
N LEU A 116 -16.48 -22.60 -18.08
CA LEU A 116 -15.79 -21.41 -18.58
C LEU A 116 -16.19 -21.20 -20.05
N LYS A 117 -16.66 -20.00 -20.40
CA LYS A 117 -17.01 -19.62 -21.78
C LYS A 117 -15.79 -19.34 -22.64
N SER A 118 -14.81 -18.64 -22.06
CA SER A 118 -13.58 -18.26 -22.74
C SER A 118 -12.48 -17.97 -21.73
N ILE A 119 -11.23 -18.25 -22.11
CA ILE A 119 -10.06 -17.89 -21.32
C ILE A 119 -9.83 -16.37 -21.49
N PRO A 120 -9.83 -15.58 -20.41
CA PRO A 120 -9.60 -14.14 -20.51
C PRO A 120 -8.21 -13.83 -21.08
N SER A 121 -8.12 -12.89 -22.02
CA SER A 121 -6.81 -12.43 -22.55
C SER A 121 -6.05 -11.50 -21.60
N GLN A 122 -6.73 -10.94 -20.59
CA GLN A 122 -6.13 -10.05 -19.60
C GLN A 122 -5.65 -10.87 -18.40
N ARG A 123 -4.32 -10.90 -18.19
CA ARG A 123 -3.65 -11.68 -17.14
C ARG A 123 -4.28 -11.58 -15.74
N LYS A 124 -4.72 -10.39 -15.32
CA LYS A 124 -5.39 -10.21 -14.01
C LYS A 124 -6.74 -10.94 -13.92
N LYS A 125 -7.54 -10.95 -14.99
CA LYS A 125 -8.84 -11.64 -15.03
C LYS A 125 -8.66 -13.14 -15.22
N GLU A 126 -7.69 -13.52 -16.05
CA GLU A 126 -7.27 -14.91 -16.23
C GLU A 126 -6.90 -15.53 -14.88
N LYS A 127 -6.03 -14.87 -14.10
CA LYS A 127 -5.68 -15.33 -12.76
C LYS A 127 -6.91 -15.58 -11.87
N ILE A 128 -7.89 -14.67 -11.85
CA ILE A 128 -9.13 -14.84 -11.07
C ILE A 128 -9.90 -16.10 -11.51
N VAL A 129 -10.02 -16.32 -12.82
CA VAL A 129 -10.68 -17.50 -13.38
C VAL A 129 -9.92 -18.78 -13.02
N LEU A 130 -8.59 -18.77 -13.14
CA LEU A 130 -7.74 -19.91 -12.82
C LEU A 130 -7.77 -20.23 -11.32
N GLU A 131 -7.80 -19.21 -10.44
CA GLU A 131 -7.99 -19.36 -9.00
C GLU A 131 -9.36 -20.02 -8.69
N GLU A 132 -10.41 -19.65 -9.42
CA GLU A 132 -11.74 -20.27 -9.27
C GLU A 132 -11.72 -21.75 -9.65
N ILE A 133 -11.11 -22.11 -10.79
CA ILE A 133 -10.90 -23.52 -11.19
C ILE A 133 -10.02 -24.25 -10.16
N GLY A 134 -9.02 -23.55 -9.62
CA GLY A 134 -8.11 -24.04 -8.59
C GLY A 134 -8.82 -24.58 -7.34
N LYS A 135 -10.01 -24.06 -7.01
CA LYS A 135 -10.82 -24.54 -5.88
C LYS A 135 -11.29 -25.99 -6.04
N ALA A 136 -11.29 -26.55 -7.25
CA ALA A 136 -11.59 -27.96 -7.48
C ALA A 136 -10.45 -28.90 -7.02
N PHE A 137 -9.24 -28.36 -6.81
CA PHE A 137 -8.08 -29.13 -6.35
C PHE A 137 -7.98 -29.14 -4.82
N LYS A 138 -7.51 -30.27 -4.27
CA LYS A 138 -7.27 -30.45 -2.84
C LYS A 138 -5.84 -30.07 -2.51
N LYS A 139 -5.66 -29.16 -1.55
CA LYS A 139 -4.34 -28.73 -1.07
C LYS A 139 -3.53 -29.93 -0.54
N GLY A 140 -2.25 -30.01 -0.95
CA GLY A 140 -1.34 -31.08 -0.56
C GLY A 140 -1.57 -32.44 -1.24
N LYS A 141 -2.64 -32.60 -2.03
CA LYS A 141 -2.82 -33.80 -2.87
C LYS A 141 -1.91 -33.71 -4.09
N LYS A 142 -1.26 -34.82 -4.40
CA LYS A 142 -0.50 -35.03 -5.64
C LYS A 142 -1.45 -35.51 -6.73
N TYR A 143 -1.38 -34.85 -7.89
CA TYR A 143 -2.16 -35.19 -9.07
C TYR A 143 -1.23 -35.55 -10.22
N THR A 144 -1.57 -36.60 -10.94
CA THR A 144 -0.97 -36.88 -12.25
C THR A 144 -1.50 -35.90 -13.28
N GLU A 145 -0.76 -35.71 -14.38
CA GLU A 145 -1.20 -34.88 -15.50
C GLU A 145 -2.60 -35.27 -16.02
N LYS A 146 -2.91 -36.57 -16.05
CA LYS A 146 -4.23 -37.08 -16.46
C LYS A 146 -5.33 -36.64 -15.50
N GLU A 147 -5.10 -36.73 -14.19
CA GLU A 147 -6.07 -36.28 -13.19
C GLU A 147 -6.30 -34.77 -13.26
N VAL A 148 -5.24 -33.99 -13.45
CA VAL A 148 -5.36 -32.53 -13.64
C VAL A 148 -6.20 -32.20 -14.87
N ASN A 149 -5.95 -32.88 -15.99
CA ASN A 149 -6.71 -32.66 -17.22
C ASN A 149 -8.19 -33.00 -17.04
N LEU A 150 -8.50 -34.10 -16.35
CA LEU A 150 -9.89 -34.49 -16.08
C LEU A 150 -10.62 -33.44 -15.23
N ILE A 151 -9.97 -32.94 -14.17
CA ILE A 151 -10.55 -31.89 -13.32
C ILE A 151 -10.79 -30.61 -14.12
N ILE A 152 -9.85 -30.21 -14.98
CA ILE A 152 -9.99 -28.99 -15.77
C ILE A 152 -11.04 -29.16 -16.89
N ALA A 153 -11.18 -30.36 -17.46
CA ALA A 153 -12.18 -30.67 -18.49
C ALA A 153 -13.62 -30.50 -17.97
N ASP A 154 -13.83 -30.59 -16.64
CA ASP A 154 -15.11 -30.24 -16.03
C ASP A 154 -15.44 -28.75 -16.16
N PHE A 155 -14.47 -27.89 -16.49
CA PHE A 155 -14.65 -26.45 -16.68
C PHE A 155 -14.48 -25.99 -18.13
N HIS A 156 -13.51 -26.51 -18.88
CA HIS A 156 -13.21 -26.08 -20.26
C HIS A 156 -12.44 -27.15 -21.05
N ASP A 157 -12.70 -27.26 -22.35
CA ASP A 157 -12.08 -28.28 -23.21
C ASP A 157 -10.60 -28.02 -23.50
N ASP A 158 -10.18 -26.75 -23.49
CA ASP A 158 -8.75 -26.38 -23.55
C ASP A 158 -8.05 -26.52 -22.19
N PHE A 159 -8.04 -27.75 -21.68
CA PHE A 159 -7.38 -28.08 -20.42
C PHE A 159 -5.86 -27.96 -20.49
N CYS A 160 -5.27 -28.05 -21.69
CA CYS A 160 -3.83 -27.90 -21.90
C CYS A 160 -3.37 -26.47 -21.61
N THR A 161 -4.07 -25.48 -22.16
CA THR A 161 -3.80 -24.05 -21.93
C THR A 161 -4.00 -23.71 -20.46
N ILE A 162 -5.18 -24.02 -19.89
CA ILE A 162 -5.48 -23.74 -18.47
C ILE A 162 -4.45 -24.37 -17.54
N ARG A 163 -4.09 -25.65 -17.74
CA ARG A 163 -3.08 -26.31 -16.91
C ARG A 163 -1.73 -25.61 -16.98
N ARG A 164 -1.28 -25.21 -18.18
CA ARG A 164 -0.02 -24.49 -18.37
C ARG A 164 -0.07 -23.15 -17.65
N ASP A 165 -1.18 -22.44 -17.78
CA ASP A 165 -1.31 -21.09 -17.25
C ASP A 165 -1.50 -21.12 -15.71
N MET A 166 -2.14 -22.16 -15.16
CA MET A 166 -2.16 -22.44 -13.71
C MET A 166 -0.76 -22.66 -13.13
N VAL A 167 0.13 -23.31 -13.89
CA VAL A 167 1.54 -23.46 -13.48
C VAL A 167 2.29 -22.14 -13.61
N ALA A 168 2.05 -21.39 -14.68
CA ALA A 168 2.69 -20.09 -14.91
C ALA A 168 2.31 -19.04 -13.85
N GLU A 169 1.07 -19.07 -13.37
CA GLU A 169 0.57 -18.20 -12.29
C GLU A 169 0.89 -18.74 -10.88
N GLY A 170 1.58 -19.89 -10.77
CA GLY A 170 2.00 -20.47 -9.50
C GLY A 170 0.87 -21.08 -8.67
N ILE A 171 -0.31 -21.30 -9.27
CA ILE A 171 -1.45 -21.96 -8.62
C ILE A 171 -1.15 -23.44 -8.43
N LEU A 172 -0.60 -24.07 -9.47
CA LEU A 172 -0.10 -25.45 -9.42
C LEU A 172 1.42 -25.48 -9.56
N GLU A 173 2.09 -26.24 -8.70
CA GLU A 173 3.50 -26.60 -8.90
C GLU A 173 3.60 -27.92 -9.67
N ARG A 174 4.45 -27.98 -10.69
CA ARG A 174 4.76 -29.20 -11.44
C ARG A 174 6.17 -29.69 -11.12
N LYS A 175 6.30 -30.90 -10.59
CA LYS A 175 7.58 -31.58 -10.35
C LYS A 175 7.50 -33.04 -10.80
N ASP A 176 8.42 -33.45 -11.68
CA ASP A 176 8.52 -34.83 -12.18
C ASP A 176 7.19 -35.41 -12.73
N GLY A 177 6.40 -34.58 -13.41
CA GLY A 177 5.10 -34.98 -13.97
C GLY A 177 3.94 -35.02 -12.95
N VAL A 178 4.20 -34.66 -11.70
CA VAL A 178 3.22 -34.55 -10.62
C VAL A 178 2.87 -33.08 -10.38
N TYR A 179 1.59 -32.80 -10.16
CA TYR A 179 1.04 -31.49 -9.89
C TYR A 179 0.55 -31.40 -8.45
N ILE A 180 0.81 -30.27 -7.78
CA ILE A 180 0.36 -30.00 -6.41
C ILE A 180 -0.20 -28.58 -6.35
N LEU A 181 -1.32 -28.39 -5.65
CA LEU A 181 -1.89 -27.06 -5.41
C LEU A 181 -1.05 -26.30 -4.37
N THR A 182 -0.51 -25.15 -4.78
CA THR A 182 0.44 -24.35 -3.99
C THR A 182 -0.21 -23.14 -3.34
N VAL A 183 -1.20 -22.52 -4.00
CA VAL A 183 -1.87 -21.28 -3.56
C VAL A 183 -3.39 -21.43 -3.67
N ILE A 184 -4.13 -20.91 -2.68
CA ILE A 184 -5.56 -20.55 -2.76
C ILE A 184 -5.70 -19.16 -2.15
#